data_AF-A0A936WH51-F1
#
_entry.id   AF-A0A936WH51-F1
#
_cell.length_a   1.000
_cell.length_b   1.000
_cell.length_c   1.000
_cell.angle_alpha   90.00
_cell.angle_beta   90.00
_cell.angle_gamma   90.00
#
_symmetry.space_group_name_H-M   'P 1'
#
loop_
_entity.id
_entity.type
_entity.pdbx_description
1 polymer ?
#
loop_
_entity_poly.entity_id
_entity_poly.type
_entity_poly.pdbx_seq_one_letter_code
_entity_poly.pdbx_strand_id
1 'polypeptide(L)'
;MKKRWMILIKENFKMKTSARNTLKGIVVTVIDGVVNSEVTLRLESGVTVYAIVTIESARLLGLVPGKTAYALIKSSWVILTSADEEIITSARNRLCGVVSRIEKGAVNTEVA
;
A
#
# COMPACT_ATOMS: atom_id res chain seq x y z
N MET A 1 7.18 -9.50 16.18
CA MET A 1 6.62 -8.42 15.33
C MET A 1 5.88 -9.04 14.15
N LYS A 2 4.56 -8.88 14.04
CA LYS A 2 3.79 -9.34 12.86
C LYS A 2 4.11 -8.41 11.69
N LYS A 3 4.86 -8.91 10.70
CA LYS A 3 5.07 -8.21 9.42
C LYS A 3 3.70 -8.10 8.71
N ARG A 4 3.19 -6.88 8.51
CA ARG A 4 1.94 -6.60 7.78
C ARG A 4 2.33 -6.39 6.31
N TRP A 5 1.91 -7.30 5.44
CA TRP A 5 2.36 -7.36 4.04
C TRP A 5 1.33 -6.72 3.11
N MET A 6 1.70 -5.66 2.41
CA MET A 6 0.90 -5.13 1.29
C MET A 6 0.96 -6.12 0.11
N ILE A 7 -0.19 -6.44 -0.47
CA ILE A 7 -0.25 -7.33 -1.64
C ILE A 7 -0.17 -6.47 -2.89
N LEU A 8 0.72 -6.84 -3.81
CA LEU A 8 0.80 -6.28 -5.14
C LEU A 8 0.12 -7.22 -6.13
N ILE A 9 -0.63 -6.67 -7.07
CA ILE A 9 -1.25 -7.44 -8.16
C ILE A 9 -0.93 -6.76 -9.49
N LYS A 10 -0.56 -7.57 -10.49
CA LYS A 10 -0.38 -7.14 -11.87
C LYS A 10 -1.74 -7.08 -12.58
N GLU A 11 -1.94 -6.02 -13.38
CA GLU A 11 -3.02 -5.77 -14.34
C GLU A 11 -4.27 -6.68 -14.32
N ASN A 12 -5.46 -6.05 -14.22
CA ASN A 12 -6.79 -6.65 -14.41
C ASN A 12 -7.16 -7.78 -13.42
N PHE A 13 -7.44 -7.40 -12.18
CA PHE A 13 -7.95 -8.33 -11.17
C PHE A 13 -9.48 -8.39 -11.18
N LYS A 14 -10.06 -9.47 -11.70
CA LYS A 14 -11.52 -9.73 -11.70
C LYS A 14 -12.08 -10.22 -10.35
N MET A 15 -11.25 -10.40 -9.33
CA MET A 15 -11.66 -10.93 -8.04
C MET A 15 -11.91 -9.78 -7.03
N LYS A 16 -12.96 -9.91 -6.20
CA LYS A 16 -13.17 -8.98 -5.09
C LYS A 16 -12.28 -9.37 -3.91
N THR A 17 -11.59 -8.39 -3.30
CA THR A 17 -10.81 -8.62 -2.08
C THR A 17 -11.42 -7.92 -0.88
N SER A 18 -10.96 -8.31 0.32
CA SER A 18 -11.31 -7.60 1.56
C SER A 18 -10.50 -6.32 1.80
N ALA A 19 -9.49 -6.03 0.97
CA ALA A 19 -8.78 -4.75 1.05
C ALA A 19 -9.74 -3.63 0.63
N ARG A 20 -9.77 -2.54 1.41
CA ARG A 20 -10.63 -1.37 1.14
C ARG A 20 -9.88 -0.25 0.43
N ASN A 21 -8.56 -0.29 0.49
CA ASN A 21 -7.71 0.69 -0.15
C ASN A 21 -6.99 -0.03 -1.30
N THR A 22 -7.29 0.37 -2.53
CA THR A 22 -6.69 -0.17 -3.75
C THR A 22 -6.06 0.99 -4.50
N LEU A 23 -4.73 1.02 -4.54
CA LEU A 23 -3.97 2.11 -5.14
C LEU A 23 -3.33 1.62 -6.44
N LYS A 24 -3.77 2.16 -7.58
CA LYS A 24 -3.16 1.88 -8.89
C LYS A 24 -1.91 2.72 -9.06
N GLY A 25 -0.81 2.11 -9.49
CA GLY A 25 0.41 2.83 -9.80
C GLY A 25 1.27 2.14 -10.86
N ILE A 26 2.30 2.85 -11.29
CA ILE A 26 3.36 2.32 -12.15
C ILE A 26 4.55 1.93 -11.28
N VAL A 27 5.08 0.73 -11.47
CA VAL A 27 6.32 0.29 -10.85
C VAL A 27 7.46 1.17 -11.34
N VAL A 28 8.17 1.81 -10.43
CA VAL A 28 9.33 2.66 -10.71
C VAL A 28 10.62 1.88 -10.51
N THR A 29 10.73 1.18 -9.38
CA THR A 29 11.91 0.37 -9.04
C THR A 29 11.50 -0.94 -8.39
N VAL A 30 12.34 -1.96 -8.60
CA VAL A 30 12.32 -3.22 -7.87
C VAL A 30 13.76 -3.51 -7.45
N ILE A 31 13.99 -3.55 -6.14
CA ILE A 31 15.31 -3.78 -5.55
C ILE A 31 15.26 -5.11 -4.82
N ASP A 32 15.95 -6.11 -5.38
CA ASP A 32 15.99 -7.45 -4.81
C ASP A 32 16.98 -7.50 -3.62
N GLY A 33 16.50 -7.99 -2.48
CA GLY A 33 17.35 -8.49 -1.40
C GLY A 33 17.46 -10.02 -1.43
N VAL A 34 17.93 -10.62 -0.35
CA VAL A 34 18.09 -12.09 -0.26
C VAL A 34 16.74 -12.82 -0.19
N VAL A 35 15.76 -12.23 0.50
CA VAL A 35 14.44 -12.85 0.74
C VAL A 35 13.30 -11.97 0.23
N ASN A 36 13.45 -10.65 0.37
CA ASN A 36 12.42 -9.69 0.02
C ASN A 36 12.92 -8.74 -1.05
N SER A 37 12.01 -8.32 -1.91
CA SER A 37 12.21 -7.22 -2.83
C SER A 37 11.46 -5.99 -2.33
N GLU A 38 12.11 -4.84 -2.43
CA GLU A 38 11.47 -3.55 -2.27
C GLU A 38 10.95 -3.09 -3.63
N VAL A 39 9.65 -2.82 -3.69
CA VAL A 39 8.96 -2.35 -4.89
C VAL A 39 8.45 -0.95 -4.64
N THR A 40 8.78 -0.04 -5.54
CA THR A 40 8.31 1.35 -5.49
C THR A 40 7.26 1.57 -6.57
N LEU A 41 6.09 2.08 -6.19
CA LEU A 41 5.04 2.50 -7.10
C LEU A 41 4.93 4.02 -7.13
N ARG A 42 4.73 4.59 -8.32
CA ARG A 42 4.26 5.96 -8.51
C ARG A 42 2.76 5.93 -8.80
N LEU A 43 1.97 6.59 -7.95
CA LEU A 43 0.56 6.80 -8.20
C LEU A 43 0.35 7.97 -9.17
N GLU A 44 -0.82 8.05 -9.79
CA GLU A 44 -1.19 9.16 -10.68
C GLU A 44 -1.19 10.51 -9.97
N SER A 45 -1.52 10.53 -8.67
CA SER A 45 -1.42 11.73 -7.82
C SER A 45 0.01 12.24 -7.59
N GLY A 46 1.03 11.54 -8.08
CA GLY A 46 2.43 11.84 -7.83
C GLY A 46 2.96 11.25 -6.53
N VAL A 47 2.12 10.66 -5.67
CA VAL A 47 2.57 9.99 -4.43
C VAL A 47 3.40 8.74 -4.73
N THR A 48 4.45 8.52 -3.95
CA THR A 48 5.22 7.26 -3.98
C THR A 48 4.72 6.30 -2.91
N VAL A 49 4.51 5.05 -3.28
CA VAL A 49 4.18 3.95 -2.36
C VAL A 49 5.31 2.92 -2.38
N TYR A 50 5.82 2.57 -1.21
CA TYR A 50 6.83 1.56 -0.99
C TYR A 50 6.20 0.27 -0.47
N ALA A 51 6.51 -0.85 -1.11
CA ALA A 51 6.06 -2.17 -0.72
C ALA A 51 7.26 -3.10 -0.52
N ILE A 52 7.19 -3.96 0.51
CA ILE A 52 8.11 -5.06 0.68
C ILE A 52 7.32 -6.34 0.39
N VAL A 53 7.78 -7.12 -0.57
CA VAL A 53 7.21 -8.42 -0.95
C VAL A 53 8.31 -9.47 -0.99
N THR A 54 7.97 -10.76 -0.98
CA THR A 54 9.01 -11.79 -1.20
C THR A 54 9.55 -11.68 -2.62
N ILE A 55 10.82 -12.02 -2.81
CA ILE A 55 11.45 -12.02 -4.14
C ILE A 55 10.72 -12.94 -5.12
N GLU A 56 10.25 -14.09 -4.62
CA GLU A 56 9.41 -15.02 -5.37
C GLU A 56 8.11 -14.36 -5.82
N SER A 57 7.42 -13.63 -4.94
CA SER A 57 6.19 -12.91 -5.29
C SER A 57 6.45 -11.85 -6.36
N ALA A 58 7.53 -11.05 -6.21
CA ALA A 58 7.87 -10.03 -7.19
C ALA A 58 8.09 -10.62 -8.59
N ARG A 59 8.78 -11.76 -8.66
CA ARG A 59 9.04 -12.51 -9.91
C ARG A 59 7.78 -13.12 -10.49
N LEU A 60 7.00 -13.84 -9.69
CA LEU A 60 5.75 -14.48 -10.11
C LEU A 60 4.74 -13.46 -10.65
N LEU A 61 4.66 -12.30 -10.01
CA LEU A 61 3.79 -11.21 -10.44
C LEU A 61 4.38 -10.41 -11.61
N GLY A 62 5.64 -10.66 -12.01
CA GLY A 62 6.31 -9.95 -13.08
C GLY A 62 6.42 -8.45 -12.81
N LEU A 63 6.73 -8.07 -11.56
CA LEU A 63 6.93 -6.69 -11.17
C LEU A 63 8.27 -6.21 -11.73
N VAL A 64 8.21 -5.28 -12.67
CA VAL A 64 9.38 -4.64 -13.29
C VAL A 64 9.04 -3.17 -13.58
N PRO A 65 10.04 -2.27 -13.63
CA PRO A 65 9.83 -0.87 -13.96
C PRO A 65 8.97 -0.66 -15.22
N GLY A 66 8.08 0.32 -15.17
CA GLY A 66 7.15 0.67 -16.24
C GLY A 66 5.85 -0.15 -16.28
N LYS A 67 5.71 -1.21 -15.48
CA LYS A 67 4.47 -2.00 -15.41
C LYS A 67 3.44 -1.41 -14.46
N THR A 68 2.16 -1.59 -14.79
CA THR A 68 1.06 -1.26 -13.89
C THR A 68 0.93 -2.32 -12.79
N ALA A 69 0.80 -1.86 -11.55
CA ALA A 69 0.49 -2.71 -10.41
C ALA A 69 -0.52 -2.03 -9.47
N TYR A 70 -1.19 -2.83 -8.65
CA TYR A 70 -2.13 -2.37 -7.64
C TYR A 70 -1.61 -2.72 -6.25
N ALA A 71 -1.51 -1.73 -5.39
CA ALA A 71 -1.26 -1.89 -3.96
C ALA A 71 -2.60 -2.09 -3.23
N LEU A 72 -2.77 -3.28 -2.65
CA LEU A 72 -3.94 -3.63 -1.85
C LEU A 72 -3.62 -3.50 -0.36
N ILE A 73 -4.26 -2.55 0.31
CA ILE A 73 -4.01 -2.23 1.72
C ILE A 73 -5.30 -2.45 2.51
N LYS A 74 -5.22 -3.33 3.52
CA LYS A 74 -6.31 -3.58 4.44
C LYS A 74 -6.48 -2.38 5.38
N SER A 75 -7.72 -1.94 5.64
CA SER A 75 -7.99 -0.78 6.52
C SER A 75 -7.36 -0.93 7.90
N SER A 76 -7.34 -2.15 8.46
CA SER A 76 -6.75 -2.42 9.76
C SER A 76 -5.22 -2.30 9.83
N TRP A 77 -4.55 -2.00 8.71
CA TRP A 77 -3.12 -1.70 8.67
C TRP A 77 -2.81 -0.21 8.59
N VAL A 78 -3.81 0.62 8.31
CA VAL A 78 -3.68 2.07 8.21
C VAL A 78 -3.80 2.66 9.61
N ILE A 79 -2.96 3.64 9.90
CA ILE A 79 -3.03 4.46 11.11
C ILE A 79 -3.32 5.88 10.64
N LEU A 80 -4.28 6.53 11.29
CA LEU A 80 -4.63 7.93 11.05
C LEU A 80 -4.01 8.79 12.16
N THR A 81 -3.55 9.97 11.78
CA THR A 81 -3.00 11.00 12.66
C THR A 81 -3.42 12.36 12.13
N SER A 82 -3.49 13.35 13.01
CA SER A 82 -3.75 14.74 12.63
C SER A 82 -2.54 15.32 11.88
N ALA A 83 -2.78 16.23 10.94
CA ALA A 83 -1.73 16.77 10.08
C ALA A 83 -0.70 17.64 10.83
N ASP A 84 -1.09 18.19 11.97
CA ASP A 84 -0.32 19.03 12.87
C ASP A 84 0.50 18.24 13.90
N GLU A 85 0.30 16.93 14.00
CA GLU A 85 1.08 16.08 14.91
C GLU A 85 2.41 15.65 14.27
N GLU A 86 3.52 16.09 14.87
CA GLU A 86 4.84 15.56 14.54
C GLU A 86 5.00 14.14 15.10
N ILE A 87 4.70 13.14 14.25
CA ILE A 87 4.89 11.74 14.59
C ILE A 87 6.24 11.22 14.09
N ILE A 88 7.08 10.78 15.02
CA ILE A 88 8.24 9.93 14.76
C ILE A 88 7.75 8.50 14.52
N THR A 89 7.91 8.03 13.28
CA THR A 89 7.49 6.68 12.90
C THR A 89 8.41 6.10 11.84
N SER A 90 8.58 4.77 11.87
CA SER A 90 9.28 4.03 10.83
C SER A 90 8.40 3.74 9.60
N ALA A 91 7.13 4.18 9.61
CA ALA A 91 6.24 4.00 8.46
C ALA A 91 6.75 4.79 7.26
N ARG A 92 7.13 4.08 6.19
CA ARG A 92 7.62 4.69 4.94
C ARG A 92 6.53 5.31 4.08
N ASN A 93 5.31 4.81 4.19
CA ASN A 93 4.16 5.32 3.44
C ASN A 93 3.42 6.33 4.30
N ARG A 94 3.40 7.58 3.85
CA ARG A 94 2.61 8.66 4.45
C ARG A 94 1.77 9.30 3.35
N LEU A 95 0.45 9.18 3.47
CA LEU A 95 -0.50 9.73 2.52
C LEU A 95 -1.31 10.79 3.26
N CYS A 96 -1.15 12.05 2.87
CA CYS A 96 -1.91 13.15 3.44
C CYS A 96 -3.23 13.32 2.70
N GLY A 97 -4.27 13.69 3.43
CA GLY A 97 -5.62 13.90 2.91
C GLY A 97 -6.51 14.57 3.93
N VAL A 98 -7.79 14.69 3.58
CA VAL A 98 -8.83 15.25 4.46
C VAL A 98 -9.86 14.17 4.73
N VAL A 99 -10.25 14.00 5.98
CA VAL A 99 -11.35 13.09 6.34
C VAL A 99 -12.65 13.63 5.76
N SER A 100 -13.27 12.86 4.88
CA SER A 100 -14.54 13.19 4.23
C SER A 100 -15.74 12.65 5.01
N ARG A 101 -15.58 11.52 5.71
CA ARG A 101 -16.65 10.87 6.48
C ARG A 101 -16.11 10.04 7.64
N ILE A 102 -16.90 10.00 8.71
CA ILE A 102 -16.65 9.16 9.88
C ILE A 102 -17.94 8.42 10.24
N GLU A 103 -17.88 7.09 10.30
CA GLU A 103 -18.97 6.23 10.73
C GLU A 103 -18.54 5.45 11.98
N LYS A 104 -19.10 5.83 13.13
CA LYS A 104 -18.77 5.21 14.42
C LYS A 104 -19.58 3.93 14.60
N GLY A 105 -18.88 2.80 14.71
CA GLY A 105 -19.46 1.53 15.14
C GLY A 105 -19.19 1.26 16.62
N ALA A 106 -19.83 0.20 17.16
CA ALA A 106 -19.69 -0.19 18.56
C ALA A 106 -18.27 -0.68 18.94
N VAL A 107 -17.50 -1.16 17.95
CA VAL A 107 -16.14 -1.70 18.15
C VAL A 107 -15.11 -0.99 17.28
N ASN A 108 -15.43 -0.77 16.00
CA ASN A 108 -14.55 -0.09 15.04
C ASN A 108 -15.24 1.15 14.49
N THR A 109 -14.45 2.16 14.15
CA THR A 109 -14.89 3.33 13.39
C THR A 109 -14.36 3.24 11.97
N GLU A 110 -15.24 3.39 10.99
CA GLU A 110 -14.83 3.52 9.59
C GLU A 110 -14.58 5.00 9.28
N VAL A 111 -13.46 5.30 8.65
CA VAL A 111 -13.04 6.65 8.27
C VAL A 111 -12.70 6.65 6.80
N ALA A 112 -13.23 7.62 6.05
CA ALA A 112 -13.03 7.79 4.62
C ALA A 112 -12.62 9.22 4.30
#